data_AF-A0A2P2N915-F1
#
_entry.id   AF-A0A2P2N915-F1
#
_cell.length_a   1.000
_cell.length_b   1.000
_cell.length_c   1.000
_cell.angle_alpha   90.00
_cell.angle_beta   90.00
_cell.angle_gamma   90.00
#
_symmetry.space_group_name_H-M   'P 1'
#
loop_
_entity.id
_entity.type
_entity.pdbx_description
1 polymer ?
#
loop_
_entity_poly.entity_id
_entity_poly.type
_entity_poly.pdbx_seq_one_letter_code
_entity_poly.pdbx_strand_id
1 'polypeptide(L)' 'MVKIGIWCILNEPSLRPSMKKVLLMLEGTVDVPAPPSPTSFLSAI' A
#
# COMPACT_ATOMS: atom_id res chain seq x y z
N MET A 1 8.41 -0.67 -7.41
CA MET A 1 8.82 -0.82 -5.99
C MET A 1 8.31 0.29 -5.07
N VAL A 2 8.44 1.58 -5.40
CA VAL A 2 7.97 2.70 -4.53
C VAL A 2 6.49 2.55 -4.09
N LYS A 3 5.57 2.21 -5.02
CA LYS A 3 4.15 2.00 -4.70
C LYS A 3 3.91 0.91 -3.63
N ILE A 4 4.69 -0.17 -3.67
CA ILE A 4 4.61 -1.26 -2.69
C ILE A 4 5.11 -0.75 -1.33
N GLY A 5 6.21 0.01 -1.31
CA GLY A 5 6.71 0.66 -0.11
C GLY A 5 5.66 1.57 0.55
N ILE A 6 4.97 2.40 -0.23
CA ILE A 6 3.88 3.27 0.26
C ILE A 6 2.77 2.45 0.93
N TRP A 7 2.33 1.34 0.33
CA TRP A 7 1.35 0.44 0.92
C TRP A 7 1.81 -0.15 2.26
N CYS A 8 3.10 -0.51 2.39
CA CYS A 8 3.64 -1.11 3.61
C CYS A 8 3.78 -0.13 4.78
N ILE A 9 3.93 1.18 4.50
CA ILE A 9 4.07 2.22 5.53
C ILE A 9 2.76 2.96 5.85
N LEU A 10 1.61 2.49 5.34
CA LEU A 10 0.31 3.11 5.65
C LEU A 10 0.06 3.14 7.15
N ASN A 11 -0.44 4.26 7.67
CA ASN A 11 -0.66 4.41 9.11
C ASN A 11 -1.69 3.39 9.61
N GLU A 12 -2.79 3.22 8.86
CA GLU A 12 -3.82 2.20 9.11
C GLU A 12 -3.31 0.79 8.79
N PRO A 13 -3.06 -0.07 9.81
CA PRO A 13 -2.49 -1.39 9.59
C PRO A 13 -3.40 -2.33 8.80
N SER A 14 -4.71 -2.15 8.90
CA SER A 14 -5.73 -2.95 8.21
C SER A 14 -5.72 -2.74 6.68
N LEU A 15 -5.23 -1.59 6.21
CA LEU A 15 -5.08 -1.30 4.79
C LEU A 15 -3.79 -1.88 4.21
N ARG A 16 -2.82 -2.27 5.05
CA ARG A 16 -1.57 -2.82 4.57
C ARG A 16 -1.81 -4.19 3.91
N PRO A 17 -1.20 -4.46 2.75
CA PRO A 17 -1.25 -5.79 2.15
C PRO A 17 -0.53 -6.81 3.04
N SER A 18 -0.99 -8.06 3.02
CA SER A 18 -0.28 -9.16 3.67
C SER A 18 1.08 -9.39 3.02
N MET A 19 2.05 -9.95 3.76
CA MET A 19 3.38 -10.27 3.20
C MET A 19 3.31 -11.19 1.97
N LYS A 20 2.35 -12.12 1.94
CA LYS A 20 2.09 -12.94 0.74
C LYS A 20 1.72 -12.09 -0.48
N LYS A 21 0.86 -11.09 -0.29
CA LYS A 21 0.46 -10.18 -1.38
C LYS A 21 1.61 -9.27 -1.80
N VAL A 22 2.41 -8.79 -0.85
CA VAL A 22 3.65 -8.03 -1.13
C VAL A 22 4.60 -8.85 -2.00
N LEU A 23 4.81 -10.13 -1.70
CA LEU A 23 5.67 -10.99 -2.51
C LEU A 23 5.16 -11.12 -3.95
N LEU A 24 3.87 -11.40 -4.14
CA LEU A 24 3.27 -11.48 -5.47
C LEU A 24 3.38 -10.17 -6.26
N MET A 25 3.29 -9.02 -5.58
CA MET A 25 3.51 -7.70 -6.20
C MET A 25 4.99 -7.48 -6.59
N LEU A 26 5.94 -7.97 -5.78
CA LEU A 26 7.38 -7.87 -6.06
C LEU A 26 7.80 -8.77 -7.23
N GLU A 27 7.21 -9.96 -7.32
CA GLU A 27 7.43 -10.92 -8.42
C GLU A 27 6.77 -10.47 -9.74
N GLY A 28 5.87 -9.47 -9.69
CA GLY A 28 5.11 -9.00 -10.85
C GLY A 28 3.93 -9.90 -11.22
N THR A 29 3.58 -10.85 -10.37
CA THR A 29 2.43 -11.77 -10.56
C THR A 29 1.09 -11.05 -10.41
N VAL A 30 1.04 -9.99 -9.61
CA VAL A 30 -0.17 -9.18 -9.37
C VAL A 30 0.18 -7.70 -9.52
N ASP A 31 -0.70 -6.96 -10.20
CA ASP A 31 -0.55 -5.52 -10.35
C ASP A 31 -0.62 -4.77 -9.01
N VAL A 32 0.16 -3.70 -8.92
CA VAL A 32 0.19 -2.83 -7.74
C VAL A 32 -0.83 -1.71 -7.90
N PRO A 33 -1.96 -1.73 -7.17
CA PRO A 33 -2.94 -0.66 -7.24
C PRO A 33 -2.33 0.65 -6.74
N ALA A 34 -2.89 1.77 -7.19
CA ALA A 34 -2.52 3.07 -6.64
C ALA A 34 -2.81 3.09 -5.13
N PRO A 35 -1.83 3.45 -4.29
CA PRO A 35 -2.09 3.59 -2.86
C PRO A 35 -3.06 4.74 -2.61
N PRO A 36 -3.86 4.68 -1.52
CA PRO A 36 -4.69 5.80 -1.11
C PRO A 36 -3.83 7.05 -0.89
N SER A 37 -4.35 8.23 -1.25
CA SER A 37 -3.58 9.47 -1.12
C SER A 37 -3.22 9.70 0.36
N PRO A 38 -1.96 10.07 0.68
CA PRO A 38 -1.57 10.40 2.06
C PRO A 38 -2.37 11.59 2.62
N THR A 39 -2.96 12.41 1.74
CA THR A 39 -3.83 13.55 2.07
C THR A 39 -5.21 13.18 2.61
N SER A 40 -5.63 11.92 2.58
CA SER A 40 -6.90 11.51 3.24
C SER A 40 -6.90 11.74 4.75
N PHE A 41 -5.73 12.00 5.36
CA PHE A 41 -5.60 12.43 6.76
C PHE A 41 -5.83 13.95 6.98
N LEU A 42 -5.65 14.80 5.98
CA LEU A 42 -5.85 16.26 6.13
C LEU A 42 -7.33 16.67 6.07
N SER A 43 -8.20 15.80 5.57
CA SER A 43 -9.65 16.00 5.57
C SER A 43 -10.34 15.60 6.88
N ALA A 44 -9.58 15.13 7.88
CA ALA A 44 -10.08 14.73 9.19
C ALA A 44 -9.77 15.73 10.32
N ILE A 45 -9.36 16.97 9.97
CA ILE A 45 -9.19 18.10 10.89
C ILE A 45 -10.33 19.08 10.69
#